data_AF-A0A847UDM0-F1
#
_entry.id   AF-A0A847UDM0-F1
#
_cell.length_a   1.000
_cell.length_b   1.000
_cell.length_c   1.000
_cell.angle_alpha   90.00
_cell.angle_beta   90.00
_cell.angle_gamma   90.00
#
_symmetry.space_group_name_H-M   'P 1'
#
loop_
_entity.id
_entity.type
_entity.pdbx_description
1 polymer ?
#
loop_
_entity_poly.entity_id
_entity_poly.type
_entity_poly.pdbx_seq_one_letter_code
_entity_poly.pdbx_strand_id
1 'polypeptide(L)'
;MSTTTAICFDLDGTLVQYDRSFDEILTTTFERELGTATEEMVAAYESGFFDAFEGCTPEPYHAGMRAALAEAEIDADVDALVATLRAEEFAATSVSSAARDCLSELGADEATTLVVCSDGVGEWQRAKIGHHDLGSHFDETVISYDVGGHKTDGDPYDAVRERVDAEEYVMVGDSHESDVVAAREAGFVPVQYEDAETDLFAILTAML
;
A
#
# COMPACT_ATOMS: atom_id res chain seq x y z
N MET A 1 -8.40 -8.45 32.55
CA MET A 1 -8.77 -7.38 31.62
C MET A 1 -8.34 -7.90 30.26
N SER A 2 -9.18 -7.80 29.23
CA SER A 2 -8.71 -8.12 27.88
C SER A 2 -7.67 -7.06 27.53
N THR A 3 -6.47 -7.48 27.13
CA THR A 3 -5.45 -6.58 26.59
C THR A 3 -5.97 -6.05 25.26
N THR A 4 -5.93 -4.74 25.05
CA THR A 4 -6.37 -4.13 23.78
C THR A 4 -5.24 -4.20 22.76
N THR A 5 -5.55 -4.64 21.55
CA THR A 5 -4.57 -4.87 20.49
C THR A 5 -4.90 -4.03 19.27
N ALA A 6 -3.92 -3.27 18.77
CA ALA A 6 -3.99 -2.62 17.46
C ALA A 6 -3.30 -3.53 16.43
N ILE A 7 -4.06 -4.08 15.49
CA ILE A 7 -3.51 -4.87 14.38
C ILE A 7 -3.44 -3.96 13.16
N CYS A 8 -2.21 -3.63 12.79
CA CYS A 8 -1.90 -2.82 11.63
C CYS A 8 -1.62 -3.72 10.44
N PHE A 9 -2.27 -3.46 9.32
CA PHE A 9 -2.03 -4.17 8.07
C PHE A 9 -1.39 -3.22 7.06
N ASP A 10 -0.34 -3.69 6.39
CA ASP A 10 0.05 -3.13 5.11
C ASP A 10 -1.05 -3.38 4.06
N LEU A 11 -1.09 -2.55 3.02
CA LEU A 11 -2.06 -2.65 1.95
C LEU A 11 -1.52 -3.45 0.75
N ASP A 12 -0.44 -2.98 0.13
CA ASP A 12 0.02 -3.41 -1.20
C ASP A 12 1.00 -4.57 -1.08
N GLY A 13 0.63 -5.75 -1.60
CA GLY A 13 1.41 -6.98 -1.40
C GLY A 13 0.97 -7.78 -0.17
N THR A 14 0.08 -7.22 0.65
CA THR A 14 -0.48 -7.87 1.85
C THR A 14 -1.99 -8.11 1.72
N LEU A 15 -2.82 -7.07 1.91
CA LEU A 15 -4.27 -7.18 1.76
C LEU A 15 -4.70 -7.16 0.29
N VAL A 16 -4.00 -6.36 -0.51
CA VAL A 16 -4.24 -6.15 -1.93
C VAL A 16 -3.11 -6.82 -2.70
N GLN A 17 -3.47 -7.79 -3.52
CA GLN A 17 -2.54 -8.56 -4.35
C GLN A 17 -2.62 -8.12 -5.80
N TYR A 18 -1.47 -8.06 -6.47
CA TYR A 18 -1.35 -7.71 -7.88
C TYR A 18 -1.36 -8.98 -8.74
N ASP A 19 -2.15 -8.99 -9.82
CA ASP A 19 -2.19 -10.10 -10.79
C ASP A 19 -1.19 -9.94 -11.94
N ARG A 20 -0.58 -8.75 -12.07
CA ARG A 20 0.47 -8.39 -13.04
C ARG A 20 1.44 -7.39 -12.42
N SER A 21 2.65 -7.30 -12.96
CA SER A 21 3.67 -6.38 -12.42
C SER A 21 3.32 -4.91 -12.66
N PHE A 22 3.94 -4.02 -11.88
CA PHE A 22 3.77 -2.58 -12.08
C PHE A 22 4.28 -2.13 -13.47
N ASP A 23 5.36 -2.71 -13.98
CA ASP A 23 5.86 -2.48 -15.34
C ASP A 23 4.83 -2.85 -16.42
N GLU A 24 4.09 -3.94 -16.23
CA GLU A 24 3.03 -4.36 -17.15
C GLU A 24 1.83 -3.40 -17.11
N ILE A 25 1.51 -2.87 -15.93
CA ILE A 25 0.48 -1.83 -15.72
C ILE A 25 0.89 -0.52 -16.42
N LEU A 26 2.13 -0.08 -16.24
CA LEU A 26 2.68 1.10 -16.90
C LEU A 26 2.72 0.94 -18.42
N THR A 27 3.20 -0.20 -18.89
CA THR A 27 3.23 -0.54 -20.33
C THR A 27 1.82 -0.48 -20.92
N THR A 28 0.83 -1.05 -20.24
CA THR A 28 -0.58 -0.99 -20.67
C THR A 28 -1.09 0.45 -20.72
N THR A 29 -0.73 1.27 -19.72
CA THR A 29 -1.10 2.69 -19.66
C THR A 29 -0.53 3.47 -20.85
N PHE A 30 0.76 3.31 -21.14
CA PHE A 30 1.42 3.99 -22.25
C PHE A 30 0.90 3.51 -23.61
N GLU A 31 0.74 2.21 -23.83
CA GLU A 31 0.14 1.68 -25.06
C GLU A 31 -1.27 2.23 -25.30
N ARG A 32 -2.06 2.37 -24.23
CA ARG A 32 -3.44 2.87 -24.32
C ARG A 32 -3.52 4.36 -24.65
N GLU A 33 -2.75 5.20 -23.96
CA GLU A 33 -2.85 6.66 -24.10
C GLU A 33 -1.96 7.21 -25.21
N LEU A 34 -0.81 6.58 -25.46
CA LEU A 34 0.22 7.06 -26.39
C LEU A 34 0.37 6.18 -27.64
N GLY A 35 -0.15 4.95 -27.63
CA GLY A 35 0.01 3.98 -28.71
C GLY A 35 1.43 3.41 -28.84
N THR A 36 2.24 3.56 -27.79
CA THR A 36 3.60 3.01 -27.69
C THR A 36 4.01 2.91 -26.24
N ALA A 37 4.78 1.88 -25.90
CA ALA A 37 5.52 1.77 -24.65
C ALA A 37 6.92 1.22 -24.93
N THR A 38 7.95 1.82 -24.32
CA THR A 38 9.33 1.28 -24.38
C THR A 38 9.84 1.00 -22.98
N GLU A 39 10.83 0.11 -22.87
CA GLU A 39 11.48 -0.20 -21.60
C GLU A 39 12.14 1.06 -21.00
N GLU A 40 12.68 1.95 -21.83
CA GLU A 40 13.27 3.22 -21.41
C GLU A 40 12.22 4.18 -20.81
N MET A 41 11.01 4.23 -21.36
CA MET A 41 9.92 5.01 -20.78
C MET A 41 9.51 4.50 -19.40
N VAL A 42 9.42 3.18 -19.23
CA VAL A 42 9.11 2.54 -17.95
C VAL A 42 10.21 2.84 -16.93
N ALA A 43 11.48 2.65 -17.29
CA ALA A 43 12.60 2.95 -16.40
C ALA A 43 12.68 4.45 -16.04
N ALA A 44 12.39 5.35 -16.98
CA ALA A 44 12.33 6.78 -16.72
C ALA A 44 11.17 7.14 -15.78
N TYR A 45 10.01 6.50 -15.95
CA TYR A 45 8.89 6.63 -15.01
C TYR A 45 9.32 6.23 -13.59
N GLU A 46 9.93 5.05 -13.43
CA GLU A 46 10.31 4.53 -12.13
C GLU A 46 11.29 5.47 -11.42
N SER A 47 12.34 5.91 -12.12
CA SER A 47 13.30 6.86 -11.55
C SER A 47 12.61 8.15 -11.10
N GLY A 48 11.77 8.75 -11.97
CA GLY A 48 11.08 10.00 -11.63
C GLY A 48 10.07 9.84 -10.50
N PHE A 49 9.41 8.68 -10.42
CA PHE A 49 8.50 8.34 -9.34
C PHE A 49 9.26 8.18 -8.02
N PHE A 50 10.29 7.34 -7.97
CA PHE A 50 11.01 7.04 -6.73
C PHE A 50 11.81 8.24 -6.20
N ASP A 51 12.40 9.06 -7.08
CA ASP A 51 13.05 10.31 -6.69
C ASP A 51 12.10 11.25 -5.93
N ALA A 52 10.83 11.30 -6.35
CA ALA A 52 9.80 12.05 -5.64
C ALA A 52 9.28 11.28 -4.41
N PHE A 53 9.15 9.95 -4.53
CA PHE A 53 8.53 9.08 -3.54
C PHE A 53 9.31 9.01 -2.24
N GLU A 54 10.62 8.78 -2.30
CA GLU A 54 11.49 8.66 -1.13
C GLU A 54 11.40 9.89 -0.23
N GLY A 55 11.31 11.09 -0.81
CA GLY A 55 11.20 12.35 -0.06
C GLY A 55 9.78 12.79 0.29
N CYS A 56 8.75 11.97 0.06
CA CYS A 56 7.33 12.36 0.15
C CYS A 56 7.03 13.67 -0.64
N THR A 57 7.68 13.85 -1.78
CA THR A 57 7.46 15.03 -2.63
C THR A 57 6.08 14.94 -3.27
N PRO A 58 5.30 16.05 -3.36
CA PRO A 58 3.99 16.02 -3.97
C PRO A 58 3.99 15.49 -5.42
N GLU A 59 2.91 14.79 -5.78
CA GLU A 59 2.64 14.31 -7.14
C GLU A 59 3.73 13.37 -7.75
N PRO A 60 4.14 12.29 -7.05
CA PRO A 60 5.18 11.38 -7.55
C PRO A 60 4.77 10.67 -8.84
N TYR A 61 3.49 10.32 -9.00
CA TYR A 61 2.96 9.72 -10.24
C TYR A 61 3.13 10.67 -11.44
N HIS A 62 2.86 11.97 -11.25
CA HIS A 62 3.10 12.97 -12.29
C HIS A 62 4.59 13.17 -12.56
N ALA A 63 5.44 13.08 -11.54
CA ALA A 63 6.89 13.17 -11.71
C ALA A 63 7.41 12.02 -12.59
N GLY A 64 6.98 10.78 -12.32
CA GLY A 64 7.27 9.62 -13.18
C GLY A 64 6.75 9.80 -14.61
N MET A 65 5.49 10.20 -14.77
CA MET A 65 4.91 10.41 -16.11
C MET A 65 5.64 11.49 -16.92
N ARG A 66 6.05 12.60 -16.27
CA ARG A 66 6.86 13.65 -16.93
C ARG A 66 8.23 13.13 -17.35
N ALA A 67 8.86 12.30 -16.54
CA ALA A 67 10.15 11.69 -16.88
C ALA A 67 10.03 10.75 -18.08
N ALA A 68 9.01 9.89 -18.11
CA ALA A 68 8.75 8.99 -19.24
C ALA A 68 8.45 9.74 -20.55
N LEU A 69 7.64 10.80 -20.49
CA LEU A 69 7.34 11.63 -21.66
C LEU A 69 8.57 12.39 -22.18
N ALA A 70 9.42 12.87 -21.28
CA ALA A 70 10.68 13.54 -21.64
C ALA A 70 11.66 12.56 -22.33
N GLU A 71 11.77 11.33 -21.83
CA GLU A 71 12.60 10.28 -22.43
C GLU A 71 12.15 9.93 -23.86
N ALA A 72 10.83 9.84 -24.09
CA ALA A 72 10.27 9.54 -25.40
C ALA A 72 10.16 10.74 -26.35
N GLU A 73 10.50 11.95 -25.89
CA GLU A 73 10.26 13.21 -26.60
C GLU A 73 8.78 13.39 -27.02
N ILE A 74 7.84 12.95 -26.18
CA ILE A 74 6.39 13.01 -26.41
C ILE A 74 5.76 14.17 -25.62
N ASP A 75 4.93 14.98 -26.28
CA ASP A 75 4.06 15.96 -25.63
C ASP A 75 2.65 15.36 -25.48
N ALA A 76 2.24 15.09 -24.24
CA ALA A 76 0.98 14.46 -23.90
C ALA A 76 0.42 14.98 -22.56
N ASP A 77 -0.87 14.73 -22.33
CA ASP A 77 -1.56 15.11 -21.10
C ASP A 77 -1.16 14.17 -19.95
N VAL A 78 -0.35 14.70 -19.02
CA VAL A 78 0.11 13.98 -17.82
C VAL A 78 -1.06 13.58 -16.93
N ASP A 79 -2.09 14.43 -16.80
CA ASP A 79 -3.23 14.12 -15.93
C ASP A 79 -4.05 12.95 -16.50
N ALA A 80 -4.18 12.87 -17.83
CA ALA A 80 -4.81 11.73 -18.50
C ALA A 80 -4.02 10.43 -18.26
N LEU A 81 -2.70 10.48 -18.37
CA LEU A 81 -1.83 9.33 -18.11
C LEU A 81 -1.92 8.85 -16.65
N VAL A 82 -1.88 9.76 -15.68
CA VAL A 82 -2.01 9.41 -14.25
C VAL A 82 -3.40 8.83 -13.95
N ALA A 83 -4.46 9.39 -14.55
CA ALA A 83 -5.81 8.85 -14.40
C ALA A 83 -5.94 7.43 -14.98
N THR A 84 -5.34 7.17 -16.14
CA THR A 84 -5.32 5.84 -16.75
C THR A 84 -4.45 4.87 -15.94
N LEU A 85 -3.27 5.29 -15.48
CA LEU A 85 -2.42 4.47 -14.59
C LEU A 85 -3.21 4.02 -13.37
N ARG A 86 -3.94 4.93 -12.71
CA ARG A 86 -4.75 4.59 -11.55
C ARG A 86 -5.81 3.54 -11.86
N ALA A 87 -6.49 3.70 -12.99
CA ALA A 87 -7.51 2.74 -13.40
C ALA A 87 -6.91 1.37 -13.71
N GLU A 88 -5.76 1.33 -14.40
CA GLU A 88 -5.05 0.10 -14.74
C GLU A 88 -4.46 -0.58 -13.51
N GLU A 89 -3.91 0.18 -12.56
CA GLU A 89 -3.40 -0.34 -11.29
C GLU A 89 -4.53 -0.97 -10.48
N PHE A 90 -5.65 -0.27 -10.30
CA PHE A 90 -6.76 -0.81 -9.51
C PHE A 90 -7.37 -2.05 -10.17
N ALA A 91 -7.49 -2.06 -11.51
CA ALA A 91 -7.94 -3.22 -12.25
C ALA A 91 -7.00 -4.43 -12.15
N ALA A 92 -5.71 -4.21 -11.87
CA ALA A 92 -4.70 -5.25 -11.68
C ALA A 92 -4.67 -5.82 -10.26
N THR A 93 -5.55 -5.34 -9.38
CA THR A 93 -5.51 -5.70 -7.96
C THR A 93 -6.72 -6.50 -7.52
N SER A 94 -6.53 -7.35 -6.53
CA SER A 94 -7.59 -8.15 -5.94
C SER A 94 -7.38 -8.35 -4.43
N VAL A 95 -8.46 -8.68 -3.72
CA VAL A 95 -8.43 -9.04 -2.30
C VAL A 95 -9.02 -10.43 -2.16
N SER A 96 -8.29 -11.35 -1.53
CA SER A 96 -8.74 -12.72 -1.32
C SER A 96 -9.94 -12.78 -0.37
N SER A 97 -10.76 -13.84 -0.48
CA SER A 97 -11.84 -14.07 0.49
C SER A 97 -11.30 -14.28 1.90
N ALA A 98 -10.15 -14.95 2.03
CA ALA A 98 -9.53 -15.19 3.33
C ALA A 98 -9.09 -13.90 4.03
N ALA A 99 -8.52 -12.93 3.29
CA ALA A 99 -8.21 -11.62 3.84
C ALA A 99 -9.49 -10.91 4.35
N ARG A 100 -10.58 -10.98 3.59
CA ARG A 100 -11.88 -10.38 3.99
C ARG A 100 -12.48 -11.07 5.22
N ASP A 101 -12.45 -12.39 5.25
CA ASP A 101 -12.97 -13.18 6.37
C ASP A 101 -12.16 -12.87 7.64
N CYS A 102 -10.84 -12.83 7.54
CA CYS A 102 -9.95 -12.45 8.64
C CYS A 102 -10.24 -11.02 9.15
N LEU A 103 -10.34 -10.03 8.27
CA LEU A 103 -10.70 -8.66 8.67
C LEU A 103 -12.08 -8.61 9.34
N SER A 104 -13.05 -9.38 8.86
CA SER A 104 -14.39 -9.43 9.45
C SER A 104 -14.40 -10.06 10.84
N GLU A 105 -13.61 -11.10 11.05
CA GLU A 105 -13.54 -11.81 12.33
C GLU A 105 -12.76 -11.00 13.37
N LEU A 106 -11.61 -10.45 12.99
CA LEU A 106 -10.82 -9.59 13.85
C LEU A 106 -11.61 -8.33 14.26
N GLY A 107 -12.32 -7.70 13.31
CA GLY A 107 -13.12 -6.51 13.58
C GLY A 107 -14.39 -6.79 14.41
N ALA A 108 -14.76 -8.05 14.62
CA ALA A 108 -15.87 -8.42 15.51
C ALA A 108 -15.44 -8.50 17.00
N ASP A 109 -14.14 -8.50 17.28
CA ASP A 109 -13.60 -8.48 18.64
C ASP A 109 -13.48 -7.04 19.17
N GLU A 110 -14.25 -6.72 20.21
CA GLU A 110 -14.24 -5.39 20.85
C GLU A 110 -12.89 -5.01 21.48
N ALA A 111 -11.98 -5.97 21.70
CA ALA A 111 -10.62 -5.71 22.19
C ALA A 111 -9.61 -5.44 21.07
N THR A 112 -10.02 -5.54 19.80
CA THR A 112 -9.15 -5.38 18.64
C THR A 112 -9.50 -4.09 17.88
N THR A 113 -8.48 -3.31 17.52
CA THR A 113 -8.59 -2.16 16.61
C THR A 113 -7.84 -2.45 15.34
N LEU A 114 -8.50 -2.28 14.19
CA LEU A 114 -7.90 -2.55 12.88
C LEU A 114 -7.42 -1.26 12.24
N VAL A 115 -6.16 -1.24 11.82
CA VAL A 115 -5.51 -0.08 11.25
C VAL A 115 -4.89 -0.44 9.90
N VAL A 116 -5.09 0.40 8.89
CA VAL A 116 -4.20 0.37 7.71
C VAL A 116 -2.95 1.18 8.04
N CYS A 117 -1.76 0.62 7.86
CA CYS A 117 -0.48 1.31 7.99
C CYS A 117 0.35 1.04 6.72
N SER A 118 0.34 1.99 5.78
CA SER A 118 0.86 1.75 4.42
C SER A 118 1.76 2.89 3.93
N ASP A 119 2.83 2.54 3.23
CA ASP A 119 3.62 3.52 2.48
C ASP A 119 2.93 3.79 1.15
N GLY A 120 2.71 5.07 0.82
CA GLY A 120 2.00 5.44 -0.40
C GLY A 120 1.49 6.87 -0.39
N VAL A 121 0.91 7.30 -1.50
CA VAL A 121 0.25 8.61 -1.60
C VAL A 121 -1.14 8.53 -0.97
N GLY A 122 -1.44 9.46 -0.06
CA GLY A 122 -2.66 9.46 0.76
C GLY A 122 -3.98 9.29 -0.01
N GLU A 123 -4.16 10.02 -1.11
CA GLU A 123 -5.38 9.91 -1.93
C GLU A 123 -5.43 8.61 -2.76
N TRP A 124 -4.27 8.08 -3.15
CA TRP A 124 -4.15 6.88 -3.96
C TRP A 124 -4.51 5.64 -3.15
N GLN A 125 -3.92 5.49 -1.96
CA GLN A 125 -4.17 4.37 -1.05
C GLN A 125 -5.62 4.37 -0.56
N ARG A 126 -6.18 5.53 -0.15
CA ARG A 126 -7.60 5.62 0.23
C ARG A 126 -8.54 5.24 -0.90
N ALA A 127 -8.20 5.61 -2.13
CA ALA A 127 -8.99 5.22 -3.27
C ALA A 127 -8.90 3.73 -3.59
N LYS A 128 -7.74 3.10 -3.41
CA LYS A 128 -7.54 1.65 -3.55
C LYS A 128 -8.35 0.89 -2.49
N ILE A 129 -8.32 1.36 -1.25
CA ILE A 129 -9.18 0.86 -0.15
C ILE A 129 -10.66 0.95 -0.53
N GLY A 130 -11.09 2.10 -1.07
CA GLY A 130 -12.47 2.31 -1.54
C GLY A 130 -12.84 1.44 -2.73
N HIS A 131 -11.93 1.22 -3.67
CA HIS A 131 -12.14 0.36 -4.84
C HIS A 131 -12.44 -1.09 -4.45
N HIS A 132 -11.82 -1.58 -3.36
CA HIS A 132 -11.99 -2.93 -2.84
C HIS A 132 -13.02 -3.05 -1.72
N ASP A 133 -13.77 -1.99 -1.41
CA ASP A 133 -14.74 -1.94 -0.30
C ASP A 133 -14.13 -2.34 1.06
N LEU A 134 -12.84 -2.02 1.28
CA LEU A 134 -12.13 -2.39 2.52
C LEU A 134 -12.37 -1.39 3.67
N GLY A 135 -12.79 -0.16 3.35
CA GLY A 135 -12.82 0.94 4.32
C GLY A 135 -13.70 0.71 5.55
N SER A 136 -14.73 -0.14 5.47
CA SER A 136 -15.60 -0.44 6.61
C SER A 136 -14.97 -1.40 7.63
N HIS A 137 -13.85 -2.03 7.31
CA HIS A 137 -13.16 -2.95 8.21
C HIS A 137 -12.17 -2.26 9.14
N PHE A 138 -11.76 -1.02 8.85
CA PHE A 138 -10.69 -0.34 9.57
C PHE A 138 -11.22 0.82 10.40
N ASP A 139 -10.73 0.92 11.63
CA ASP A 139 -11.01 2.01 12.55
C ASP A 139 -10.14 3.24 12.26
N GLU A 140 -8.94 3.02 11.71
CA GLU A 140 -7.97 4.07 11.41
C GLU A 140 -7.17 3.76 10.14
N THR A 141 -6.62 4.79 9.49
CA THR A 141 -5.80 4.67 8.29
C THR A 141 -4.63 5.65 8.36
N VAL A 142 -3.43 5.10 8.49
CA VAL A 142 -2.16 5.83 8.48
C VAL A 142 -1.42 5.54 7.18
N ILE A 143 -1.10 6.61 6.44
CA ILE A 143 -0.42 6.54 5.15
C ILE A 143 0.81 7.44 5.18
N SER A 144 1.96 6.98 4.70
CA SER A 144 3.26 7.67 4.83
C SER A 144 3.24 9.13 4.39
N TYR A 145 2.66 9.44 3.23
CA TYR A 145 2.57 10.82 2.74
C TYR A 145 1.78 11.76 3.65
N ASP A 146 0.79 11.24 4.38
CA ASP A 146 -0.04 12.07 5.27
C ASP A 146 0.68 12.40 6.58
N VAL A 147 1.73 11.64 6.92
CA VAL A 147 2.52 11.81 8.15
C VAL A 147 3.93 12.33 7.89
N GLY A 148 4.37 12.34 6.63
CA GLY A 148 5.59 13.01 6.17
C GLY A 148 6.84 12.14 6.08
N GLY A 149 6.71 10.82 6.22
CA GLY A 149 7.81 9.87 6.10
C GLY A 149 7.32 8.42 6.04
N HIS A 150 8.21 7.52 5.63
CA HIS A 150 7.89 6.11 5.35
C HIS A 150 7.98 5.25 6.61
N LYS A 151 7.45 4.03 6.56
CA LYS A 151 7.54 3.05 7.66
C LYS A 151 8.97 2.87 8.14
N THR A 152 9.95 2.87 7.22
CA THR A 152 11.39 2.78 7.53
C THR A 152 11.93 3.94 8.36
N ASP A 153 11.30 5.11 8.28
CA ASP A 153 11.66 6.29 9.09
C ASP A 153 11.00 6.26 10.49
N GLY A 154 9.98 5.41 10.67
CA GLY A 154 9.21 5.26 11.90
C GLY A 154 7.95 6.13 11.96
N ASP A 155 7.81 7.13 11.07
CA ASP A 155 6.75 8.15 11.15
C ASP A 155 5.32 7.55 11.11
N PRO A 156 4.99 6.56 10.25
CA PRO A 156 3.69 5.89 10.31
C PRO A 156 3.44 5.16 11.63
N TYR A 157 4.45 4.51 12.20
CA TYR A 157 4.31 3.78 13.47
C TYR A 157 4.07 4.71 14.66
N ASP A 158 4.78 5.85 14.70
CA ASP A 158 4.54 6.89 15.70
C ASP A 158 3.13 7.46 15.56
N ALA A 159 2.68 7.73 14.34
CA ALA A 159 1.32 8.21 14.09
C ALA A 159 0.23 7.20 14.49
N VAL A 160 0.46 5.89 14.31
CA VAL A 160 -0.47 4.86 14.83
C VAL A 160 -0.60 4.97 16.34
N ARG A 161 0.52 5.04 17.07
CA ARG A 161 0.53 5.14 18.54
C ARG A 161 -0.11 6.42 19.08
N GLU A 162 -0.02 7.51 18.33
CA GLU A 162 -0.66 8.77 18.71
C GLU A 162 -2.19 8.72 18.54
N ARG A 163 -2.69 7.91 17.61
CA ARG A 163 -4.12 7.86 17.22
C ARG A 163 -4.88 6.71 17.87
N VAL A 164 -4.20 5.60 18.18
CA VAL A 164 -4.81 4.37 18.70
C VAL A 164 -4.20 4.02 20.04
N ASP A 165 -5.03 3.95 21.08
CA ASP A 165 -4.62 3.55 22.43
C ASP A 165 -4.76 2.02 22.60
N ALA A 166 -3.65 1.31 22.42
CA ALA A 166 -3.56 -0.14 22.61
C ALA A 166 -2.41 -0.53 23.55
N GLU A 167 -2.57 -1.67 24.23
CA GLU A 167 -1.51 -2.28 25.05
C GLU A 167 -0.49 -3.04 24.18
N GLU A 168 -0.94 -3.63 23.07
CA GLU A 168 -0.12 -4.36 22.11
C GLU A 168 -0.36 -3.84 20.68
N TYR A 169 0.71 -3.74 19.90
CA TYR A 169 0.65 -3.32 18.50
C TYR A 169 1.28 -4.39 17.64
N VAL A 170 0.55 -4.84 16.62
CA VAL A 170 0.99 -5.86 15.66
C VAL A 170 1.09 -5.20 14.29
N MET A 171 2.16 -5.49 13.54
CA MET A 171 2.26 -5.10 12.13
C MET A 171 2.25 -6.36 11.26
N VAL A 172 1.30 -6.45 10.34
CA VAL A 172 1.18 -7.53 9.35
C VAL A 172 1.50 -6.95 7.98
N GLY A 173 2.56 -7.43 7.35
CA GLY A 173 2.97 -6.92 6.03
C GLY A 173 4.02 -7.79 5.33
N ASP A 174 4.18 -7.62 4.03
CA ASP A 174 5.07 -8.41 3.18
C ASP A 174 6.50 -7.85 3.09
N SER A 175 6.67 -6.54 3.28
CA SER A 175 7.98 -5.90 3.21
C SER A 175 8.81 -6.23 4.44
N HIS A 176 9.91 -6.98 4.26
CA HIS A 176 10.81 -7.29 5.37
C HIS A 176 11.42 -6.00 5.99
N GLU A 177 11.75 -5.00 5.20
CA GLU A 177 12.33 -3.76 5.72
C GLU A 177 11.27 -2.89 6.42
N SER A 178 10.17 -2.61 5.72
CA SER A 178 9.13 -1.70 6.20
C SER A 178 8.26 -2.32 7.30
N ASP A 179 7.89 -3.60 7.19
CA ASP A 179 6.85 -4.22 8.03
C ASP A 179 7.41 -5.16 9.11
N VAL A 180 8.68 -5.58 8.97
CA VAL A 180 9.33 -6.45 9.95
C VAL A 180 10.42 -5.73 10.73
N VAL A 181 11.40 -5.15 10.03
CA VAL A 181 12.52 -4.45 10.69
C VAL A 181 12.03 -3.17 11.35
N ALA A 182 11.41 -2.26 10.59
CA ALA A 182 10.98 -0.98 11.12
C ALA A 182 9.86 -1.13 12.17
N ALA A 183 8.92 -2.06 11.98
CA ALA A 183 7.91 -2.38 12.99
C ALA A 183 8.55 -2.82 14.31
N ARG A 184 9.53 -3.73 14.27
CA ARG A 184 10.25 -4.20 15.47
C ARG A 184 11.00 -3.07 16.15
N GLU A 185 11.64 -2.19 15.37
CA GLU A 185 12.35 -1.01 15.90
C GLU A 185 11.39 -0.02 16.56
N ALA A 186 10.20 0.16 16.01
CA ALA A 186 9.12 0.93 16.62
C ALA A 186 8.51 0.23 17.85
N GLY A 187 8.81 -1.05 18.09
CA GLY A 187 8.28 -1.83 19.21
C GLY A 187 6.92 -2.46 18.96
N PHE A 188 6.58 -2.69 17.69
CA PHE A 188 5.44 -3.50 17.26
C PHE A 188 5.88 -4.96 17.17
N VAL A 189 4.94 -5.90 17.27
CA VAL A 189 5.14 -7.32 16.97
C VAL A 189 4.99 -7.51 15.46
N PRO A 190 6.06 -7.83 14.71
CA PRO A 190 5.95 -8.04 13.28
C PRO A 190 5.46 -9.44 12.93
N VAL A 191 4.55 -9.53 11.98
CA VAL A 191 4.09 -10.76 11.32
C VAL A 191 4.35 -10.57 9.84
N GLN A 192 5.39 -11.25 9.33
CA GLN A 192 5.72 -11.19 7.92
C GLN A 192 4.70 -12.01 7.12
N TYR A 193 4.06 -11.38 6.14
CA TYR A 193 3.31 -12.06 5.11
C TYR A 193 4.28 -12.58 4.05
N GLU A 194 4.34 -13.88 3.90
CA GLU A 194 5.06 -14.54 2.81
C GLU A 194 4.03 -15.30 1.99
N ASP A 195 3.90 -14.99 0.70
CA ASP A 195 3.04 -15.75 -0.19
C ASP A 195 3.66 -17.15 -0.42
N ALA A 196 3.32 -18.10 0.46
CA ALA A 196 3.92 -19.43 0.47
C ALA A 196 2.97 -20.49 1.05
N GLU A 197 2.15 -21.09 0.17
CA GLU A 197 1.33 -22.32 0.36
C GLU A 197 0.36 -22.37 1.56
N THR A 198 0.48 -21.46 2.52
CA THR A 198 -0.28 -21.41 3.77
C THR A 198 -0.90 -20.03 3.89
N ASP A 199 -2.22 -20.01 3.96
CA ASP A 199 -3.00 -18.79 4.01
C ASP A 199 -2.82 -18.12 5.39
N LEU A 200 -1.98 -17.07 5.47
CA LEU A 200 -1.71 -16.33 6.72
C LEU A 200 -3.02 -15.87 7.37
N PHE A 201 -3.98 -15.39 6.57
CA PHE A 201 -5.25 -14.89 7.08
C PHE A 201 -6.07 -16.02 7.69
N ALA A 202 -6.07 -17.21 7.08
CA ALA A 202 -6.68 -18.39 7.68
C ALA A 202 -6.00 -18.82 9.00
N ILE A 203 -4.68 -18.64 9.11
CA ILE A 203 -3.95 -18.91 10.36
C ILE A 203 -4.34 -17.90 11.44
N LEU A 204 -4.35 -16.60 11.12
CA LEU A 204 -4.71 -15.53 12.05
C LEU A 204 -6.11 -15.74 12.61
N THR A 205 -7.07 -16.07 11.74
CA THR A 205 -8.42 -16.53 12.12
C THR A 205 -8.40 -17.70 13.10
N ALA A 206 -7.54 -18.70 12.90
CA ALA A 206 -7.52 -19.89 13.73
C ALA A 206 -6.82 -19.72 15.10
N MET A 207 -6.08 -18.62 15.30
CA MET A 207 -5.26 -18.39 16.50
C MET A 207 -5.94 -17.55 17.57
N LEU A 208 -7.08 -16.93 17.28
CA LEU A 208 -7.87 -16.09 18.18
C LEU A 208 -9.20 -16.75 18.56
#